data_AF-A0A9C7BUP9-F1
#
_entry.id   AF-A0A9C7BUP9-F1
#
_cell.length_a   1.000
_cell.length_b   1.000
_cell.length_c   1.000
_cell.angle_alpha   90.00
_cell.angle_beta   90.00
_cell.angle_gamma   90.00
#
_symmetry.space_group_name_H-M   'P 1'
#
loop_
_entity.id
_entity.type
_entity.pdbx_description
1 polymer ?
#
loop_
_entity_poly.entity_id
_entity_poly.type
_entity_poly.pdbx_seq_one_letter_code
_entity_poly.pdbx_strand_id
1 'polypeptide(L)'
;MNNNHFNIGQSTNNLNRVQILSEALPYIQKFAGSTIVIKYGGSIMTNNKLKESIVNDIILLSHVGIKPILIHGGGPEINSWLDKLNIKSKFKNGIRITDSNTIEIVEMVLAGKINKEIVSLINKQGSYAVGLTGKDGKLIQCENEEDIEIGFVGKIKHINTNIIKTIINAGYIPVIASIGADLDGKSYNINADTVAGEIAISINAEKLILLTNTAGILNDINNNDTLIRQLNIEDIKSLITERKISGGMIPKVNCCIRALAKGLPAAHIIDGRVFHALLLEIFTDQGIGSMLVNSSNQCINSKH
;
A
#
# COMPACT_ATOMS: atom_id res chain seq x y z
N MET A 1 51.19 -29.47 -16.17
CA MET A 1 50.37 -30.12 -15.13
C MET A 1 50.17 -29.08 -14.03
N ASN A 2 49.03 -28.49 -13.72
CA ASN A 2 47.64 -28.65 -14.14
C ASN A 2 47.06 -27.24 -14.37
N ASN A 3 46.58 -26.96 -15.58
CA ASN A 3 45.62 -25.88 -15.78
C ASN A 3 44.28 -26.40 -15.28
N ASN A 4 43.92 -26.04 -14.05
CA ASN A 4 42.53 -26.15 -13.60
C ASN A 4 41.72 -25.13 -14.39
N HIS A 5 41.20 -25.57 -15.54
CA HIS A 5 40.07 -24.95 -16.18
C HIS A 5 38.93 -24.89 -15.15
N PHE A 6 38.71 -23.69 -14.61
CA PHE A 6 37.43 -23.36 -14.00
C PHE A 6 36.38 -23.56 -15.09
N ASN A 7 35.55 -24.58 -14.91
CA ASN A 7 34.45 -24.91 -15.79
C ASN A 7 33.38 -23.81 -15.66
N ILE A 8 33.47 -22.80 -16.52
CA ILE A 8 32.57 -21.63 -16.65
C ILE A 8 31.24 -22.04 -17.36
N GLY A 9 30.90 -23.33 -17.42
CA GLY A 9 29.68 -23.83 -18.05
C GLY A 9 28.38 -23.57 -17.28
N GLN A 10 28.46 -23.33 -15.96
CA GLN A 10 27.34 -22.85 -15.12
C GLN A 10 27.32 -21.31 -14.96
N SER A 11 28.21 -20.60 -15.65
CA SER A 11 28.55 -19.21 -15.31
C SER A 11 27.64 -18.14 -15.91
N THR A 12 27.00 -18.35 -17.07
CA THR A 12 26.31 -17.27 -17.77
C THR A 12 25.08 -16.78 -17.00
N ASN A 13 24.33 -17.69 -16.38
CA ASN A 13 23.17 -17.34 -15.55
C ASN A 13 23.59 -16.67 -14.22
N ASN A 14 24.68 -17.14 -13.61
CA ASN A 14 25.20 -16.51 -12.38
C ASN A 14 25.82 -15.14 -12.64
N LEU A 15 26.55 -14.97 -13.75
CA LEU A 15 27.08 -13.68 -14.19
C LEU A 15 25.95 -12.70 -14.52
N ASN A 16 24.91 -13.16 -15.23
CA ASN A 16 23.72 -12.34 -15.51
C ASN A 16 23.02 -11.93 -14.20
N ARG A 17 22.81 -12.85 -13.25
CA ARG A 17 22.25 -12.52 -11.93
C ARG A 17 23.08 -11.48 -11.16
N VAL A 18 24.40 -11.58 -11.19
CA VAL A 18 25.30 -10.61 -10.54
C VAL A 18 25.24 -9.26 -11.26
N GLN A 19 25.19 -9.26 -12.59
CA GLN A 19 25.07 -8.03 -13.39
C GLN A 19 23.75 -7.31 -13.10
N ILE A 20 22.61 -8.02 -13.12
CA ILE A 20 21.30 -7.45 -12.76
C ILE A 20 21.31 -6.87 -11.34
N LEU A 21 21.92 -7.58 -10.37
CA LEU A 21 22.04 -7.08 -9.01
C LEU A 21 22.87 -5.80 -8.93
N SER A 22 23.93 -5.69 -9.74
CA SER A 22 24.74 -4.47 -9.85
C SER A 22 23.98 -3.32 -10.52
N GLU A 23 23.17 -3.60 -11.53
CA GLU A 23 22.34 -2.61 -12.24
C GLU A 23 21.24 -2.04 -11.34
N ALA A 24 20.81 -2.76 -10.30
CA ALA A 24 19.86 -2.26 -9.31
C ALA A 24 20.46 -1.23 -8.32
N LEU A 25 21.79 -1.13 -8.23
CA LEU A 25 22.47 -0.29 -7.23
C LEU A 25 22.06 1.20 -7.26
N PRO A 26 21.94 1.87 -8.42
CA PRO A 26 21.52 3.28 -8.46
C PRO A 26 20.14 3.50 -7.84
N TYR A 27 19.19 2.57 -8.06
CA TYR A 27 17.86 2.69 -7.48
C TYR A 27 17.85 2.43 -5.97
N ILE A 28 18.65 1.47 -5.51
CA ILE A 28 18.86 1.24 -4.07
C ILE A 28 19.41 2.51 -3.41
N GLN A 29 20.45 3.10 -3.99
CA GLN A 29 21.05 4.33 -3.46
C GLN A 29 20.06 5.51 -3.46
N LYS A 30 19.23 5.64 -4.49
CA LYS A 30 18.22 6.70 -4.60
C LYS A 30 17.20 6.69 -3.47
N PHE A 31 16.80 5.50 -3.00
CA PHE A 31 15.73 5.35 -2.01
C PHE A 31 16.22 4.88 -0.63
N ALA A 32 17.52 4.64 -0.45
CA ALA A 32 18.09 4.27 0.83
C ALA A 32 17.74 5.31 1.90
N GLY A 33 17.16 4.87 3.02
CA GLY A 33 16.73 5.71 4.13
C GLY A 33 15.34 6.33 3.95
N SER A 34 14.76 6.29 2.75
CA SER A 34 13.42 6.82 2.46
C SER A 34 12.33 5.95 3.07
N THR A 35 11.22 6.60 3.46
CA THR A 35 10.02 5.90 3.94
C THR A 35 9.05 5.69 2.78
N ILE A 36 8.56 4.46 2.60
CA ILE A 36 7.57 4.12 1.57
C ILE A 36 6.34 3.53 2.26
N VAL A 37 5.20 4.16 2.04
CA VAL A 37 3.92 3.68 2.57
C VAL A 37 3.22 2.84 1.50
N ILE A 38 2.91 1.60 1.84
CA ILE A 38 2.37 0.61 0.92
C ILE A 38 1.00 0.22 1.43
N LYS A 39 -0.04 0.49 0.66
CA LYS A 39 -1.37 -0.06 0.91
C LYS A 39 -1.49 -1.41 0.22
N TYR A 40 -1.66 -2.45 1.01
CA TYR A 40 -1.94 -3.82 0.57
C TYR A 40 -3.36 -4.23 0.94
N GLY A 41 -4.26 -4.40 -0.03
CA GLY A 41 -5.63 -4.80 0.29
C GLY A 41 -6.49 -5.18 -0.91
N GLY A 42 -7.66 -5.74 -0.61
CA GLY A 42 -8.64 -6.18 -1.62
C GLY A 42 -8.47 -7.64 -2.01
N SER A 43 -8.88 -7.98 -3.23
CA SER A 43 -8.81 -9.35 -3.77
C SER A 43 -7.37 -9.88 -3.91
N ILE A 44 -6.35 -9.02 -3.89
CA ILE A 44 -4.95 -9.44 -3.95
C ILE A 44 -4.59 -10.34 -2.75
N MET A 45 -5.26 -10.17 -1.61
CA MET A 45 -4.96 -10.87 -0.37
C MET A 45 -5.41 -12.34 -0.35
N THR A 46 -6.24 -12.76 -1.32
CA THR A 46 -6.81 -14.11 -1.35
C THR A 46 -5.87 -15.13 -2.00
N ASN A 47 -4.85 -14.67 -2.74
CA ASN A 47 -3.86 -15.54 -3.37
C ASN A 47 -2.59 -15.62 -2.52
N ASN A 48 -2.32 -16.80 -1.95
CA ASN A 48 -1.17 -17.02 -1.07
C ASN A 48 0.18 -16.81 -1.77
N LYS A 49 0.33 -17.17 -3.06
CA LYS A 49 1.59 -16.97 -3.78
C LYS A 49 1.88 -15.49 -4.00
N LEU A 50 0.85 -14.70 -4.33
CA LEU A 50 0.98 -13.25 -4.45
C LEU A 50 1.27 -12.60 -3.09
N LYS A 51 0.61 -13.07 -2.02
CA LYS A 51 0.89 -12.63 -0.65
C LYS A 51 2.36 -12.87 -0.28
N GLU A 52 2.90 -14.06 -0.54
CA GLU A 52 4.32 -14.38 -0.32
C GLU A 52 5.24 -13.51 -1.16
N SER A 53 4.92 -13.27 -2.43
CA SER A 53 5.70 -12.39 -3.31
C SER A 53 5.79 -10.96 -2.76
N ILE A 54 4.66 -10.38 -2.34
CA ILE A 54 4.64 -9.01 -1.82
C ILE A 54 5.39 -8.91 -0.49
N VAL A 55 5.29 -9.91 0.38
CA VAL A 55 6.06 -9.94 1.63
C VAL A 55 7.56 -10.05 1.34
N ASN A 56 7.98 -10.89 0.40
CA ASN A 56 9.38 -10.97 -0.03
C ASN A 56 9.88 -9.62 -0.55
N ASP A 57 9.07 -8.91 -1.35
CA ASP A 57 9.43 -7.58 -1.85
C ASP A 57 9.64 -6.59 -0.68
N ILE A 58 8.70 -6.55 0.27
CA ILE A 58 8.77 -5.67 1.45
C ILE A 58 10.03 -5.96 2.28
N ILE A 59 10.35 -7.24 2.46
CA ILE A 59 11.56 -7.67 3.17
C ILE A 59 12.80 -7.18 2.43
N LEU A 60 12.86 -7.36 1.10
CA LEU A 60 13.99 -6.89 0.31
C LEU A 60 14.15 -5.37 0.41
N LEU A 61 13.06 -4.59 0.28
CA LEU A 61 13.07 -3.14 0.47
C LEU A 61 13.67 -2.77 1.84
N SER A 62 13.22 -3.45 2.91
CA SER A 62 13.75 -3.24 4.25
C SER A 62 15.25 -3.53 4.36
N HIS A 63 15.74 -4.61 3.74
CA HIS A 63 17.14 -5.02 3.80
C HIS A 63 18.08 -4.10 3.03
N VAL A 64 17.58 -3.45 1.96
CA VAL A 64 18.37 -2.47 1.19
C VAL A 64 18.26 -1.04 1.75
N GLY A 65 17.69 -0.88 2.95
CA GLY A 65 17.67 0.37 3.70
C GLY A 65 16.45 1.26 3.46
N ILE A 66 15.49 0.84 2.65
CA ILE A 66 14.19 1.51 2.54
C ILE A 66 13.38 1.18 3.81
N LYS A 67 12.53 2.10 4.26
CA LYS A 67 11.68 1.94 5.45
C LYS A 67 10.22 1.70 5.03
N PRO A 68 9.82 0.45 4.70
CA PRO A 68 8.46 0.17 4.28
C PRO A 68 7.49 0.21 5.47
N ILE A 69 6.32 0.81 5.26
CA ILE A 69 5.19 0.78 6.19
C ILE A 69 4.01 0.17 5.44
N LEU A 70 3.49 -0.95 5.94
CA LEU A 70 2.39 -1.66 5.31
C LEU A 70 1.06 -1.30 5.95
N ILE A 71 0.10 -0.84 5.16
CA ILE A 71 -1.27 -0.57 5.58
C ILE A 71 -2.16 -1.58 4.90
N HIS A 72 -3.10 -2.18 5.64
CA HIS A 72 -4.02 -3.14 5.05
C HIS A 72 -5.47 -2.91 5.44
N GLY A 73 -6.34 -3.32 4.53
CA GLY A 73 -7.77 -3.54 4.78
C GLY A 73 -8.08 -5.03 4.78
N GLY A 74 -9.30 -5.39 4.40
CA GLY A 74 -9.72 -6.80 4.42
C GLY A 74 -11.16 -7.04 4.02
N GLY A 75 -11.70 -6.25 3.08
CA GLY A 75 -13.12 -6.29 2.70
C GLY A 75 -13.69 -7.71 2.45
N PRO A 76 -13.04 -8.53 1.61
CA PRO A 76 -13.49 -9.91 1.36
C PRO A 76 -13.51 -10.81 2.60
N GLU A 77 -12.48 -10.73 3.45
CA GLU A 77 -12.42 -11.51 4.70
C GLU A 77 -13.47 -11.06 5.70
N ILE A 78 -13.71 -9.74 5.82
CA ILE A 78 -14.79 -9.21 6.65
C ILE A 78 -16.14 -9.76 6.16
N ASN A 79 -16.40 -9.74 4.84
CA ASN A 79 -17.63 -10.30 4.27
C ASN A 79 -17.79 -11.78 4.66
N SER A 80 -16.73 -12.59 4.50
CA SER A 80 -16.76 -14.00 4.85
C SER A 80 -17.13 -14.25 6.32
N TRP A 81 -16.62 -13.44 7.25
CA TRP A 81 -16.95 -13.56 8.67
C TRP A 81 -18.36 -13.07 9.00
N LEU A 82 -18.83 -12.00 8.37
CA LEU A 82 -20.22 -11.54 8.50
C LEU A 82 -21.18 -12.62 7.99
N ASP A 83 -20.90 -13.23 6.84
CA ASP A 83 -21.71 -14.29 6.25
C ASP A 83 -21.79 -15.53 7.17
N LYS A 84 -20.66 -15.94 7.79
CA LYS A 84 -20.64 -17.04 8.79
C LYS A 84 -21.53 -16.77 10.01
N LEU A 85 -21.76 -15.50 10.33
CA LEU A 85 -22.60 -15.07 11.44
C LEU A 85 -24.02 -14.67 10.98
N ASN A 86 -24.36 -14.93 9.71
CA ASN A 86 -25.63 -14.57 9.08
C ASN A 86 -25.93 -13.05 9.10
N ILE A 87 -24.89 -12.22 9.09
CA ILE A 87 -24.99 -10.76 9.01
C ILE A 87 -24.78 -10.34 7.55
N LYS A 88 -25.80 -9.73 6.94
CA LYS A 88 -25.71 -9.29 5.54
C LYS A 88 -24.81 -8.06 5.41
N SER A 89 -23.74 -8.18 4.62
CA SER A 89 -22.90 -7.04 4.25
C SER A 89 -23.68 -5.97 3.47
N LYS A 90 -23.57 -4.71 3.89
CA LYS A 90 -24.21 -3.56 3.23
C LYS A 90 -23.17 -2.48 2.88
N PHE A 91 -23.37 -1.82 1.75
CA PHE A 91 -22.47 -0.78 1.26
C PHE A 91 -23.27 0.42 0.74
N LYS A 92 -22.76 1.63 0.98
CA LYS A 92 -23.24 2.90 0.41
C LYS A 92 -22.07 3.57 -0.30
N ASN A 93 -22.17 3.78 -1.61
CA ASN A 93 -21.11 4.39 -2.42
C ASN A 93 -19.72 3.75 -2.25
N GLY A 94 -19.66 2.42 -2.05
CA GLY A 94 -18.41 1.68 -1.82
C GLY A 94 -17.88 1.70 -0.39
N ILE A 95 -18.53 2.43 0.53
CA ILE A 95 -18.24 2.42 1.97
C ILE A 95 -19.11 1.36 2.64
N ARG A 96 -18.52 0.54 3.52
CA ARG A 96 -19.27 -0.45 4.30
C ARG A 96 -20.11 0.26 5.36
N ILE A 97 -21.42 0.04 5.33
CA ILE A 97 -22.29 0.42 6.46
C ILE A 97 -21.92 -0.47 7.63
N THR A 98 -21.48 0.13 8.74
CA THR A 98 -20.85 -0.57 9.85
C THR A 98 -21.62 -0.27 11.14
N ASP A 99 -22.59 -1.10 11.51
CA ASP A 99 -23.29 -0.98 12.80
C ASP A 99 -22.44 -1.51 13.98
N SER A 100 -22.99 -1.50 15.21
CA SER A 100 -22.28 -1.88 16.43
C SER A 100 -21.77 -3.32 16.40
N ASN A 101 -22.54 -4.23 15.82
CA ASN A 101 -22.14 -5.64 15.71
C ASN A 101 -21.10 -5.81 14.60
N THR A 102 -21.26 -5.05 13.51
CA THR A 102 -20.35 -5.09 12.37
C THR A 102 -18.98 -4.53 12.73
N ILE A 103 -18.88 -3.45 13.52
CA ILE A 103 -17.57 -2.88 13.89
C ILE A 103 -16.73 -3.84 14.74
N GLU A 104 -17.35 -4.60 15.64
CA GLU A 104 -16.68 -5.61 16.45
C GLU A 104 -16.05 -6.69 15.54
N ILE A 105 -16.81 -7.17 14.56
CA ILE A 105 -16.34 -8.17 13.58
C ILE A 105 -15.24 -7.58 12.69
N VAL A 106 -15.40 -6.34 12.23
CA VAL A 106 -14.37 -5.64 11.44
C VAL A 106 -13.06 -5.56 12.23
N GLU A 107 -13.11 -5.17 13.51
CA GLU A 107 -11.92 -5.07 14.37
C GLU A 107 -11.27 -6.45 14.57
N MET A 108 -12.05 -7.47 14.94
CA MET A 108 -11.54 -8.84 15.12
C MET A 108 -10.85 -9.37 13.84
N VAL A 109 -11.47 -9.17 12.69
CA VAL A 109 -10.95 -9.68 11.41
C VAL A 109 -9.70 -8.92 10.97
N LEU A 110 -9.75 -7.58 10.99
CA LEU A 110 -8.62 -6.78 10.54
C LEU A 110 -7.44 -6.90 11.50
N ALA A 111 -7.65 -6.68 12.81
CA ALA A 111 -6.58 -6.62 13.79
C ALA A 111 -6.12 -8.00 14.28
N GLY A 112 -7.05 -8.94 14.48
CA GLY A 112 -6.76 -10.25 15.06
C GLY A 112 -6.31 -11.29 14.04
N LYS A 113 -6.95 -11.30 12.86
CA LYS A 113 -6.66 -12.30 11.81
C LYS A 113 -5.70 -11.77 10.77
N ILE A 114 -6.12 -10.81 9.95
CA ILE A 114 -5.37 -10.40 8.76
C ILE A 114 -4.02 -9.77 9.14
N ASN A 115 -4.03 -8.84 10.10
CA ASN A 115 -2.81 -8.17 10.55
C ASN A 115 -1.77 -9.18 11.05
N LYS A 116 -2.21 -10.17 11.85
CA LYS A 116 -1.31 -11.17 12.44
C LYS A 116 -0.86 -12.23 11.43
N GLU A 117 -1.68 -12.56 10.44
CA GLU A 117 -1.24 -13.39 9.30
C GLU A 117 -0.10 -12.72 8.53
N ILE A 118 -0.22 -11.42 8.21
CA ILE A 118 0.83 -10.67 7.51
C ILE A 118 2.10 -10.59 8.36
N VAL A 119 1.97 -10.21 9.64
CA VAL A 119 3.11 -10.13 10.58
C VAL A 119 3.81 -11.48 10.70
N SER A 120 3.04 -12.56 10.88
CA SER A 120 3.60 -13.90 10.97
C SER A 120 4.34 -14.31 9.70
N LEU A 121 3.84 -13.91 8.53
CA LEU A 121 4.47 -14.22 7.25
C LEU A 121 5.79 -13.48 7.07
N ILE A 122 5.84 -12.18 7.42
CA ILE A 122 7.09 -11.39 7.41
C ILE A 122 8.11 -12.03 8.38
N ASN A 123 7.68 -12.35 9.60
CA ASN A 123 8.56 -12.93 10.62
C ASN A 123 9.13 -14.29 10.20
N LYS A 124 8.31 -15.14 9.57
CA LYS A 124 8.74 -16.45 9.08
C LYS A 124 9.81 -16.34 7.97
N GLN A 125 9.83 -15.24 7.23
CA GLN A 125 10.77 -14.99 6.13
C GLN A 125 12.03 -14.22 6.56
N GLY A 126 12.29 -14.10 7.87
CA GLY A 126 13.57 -13.61 8.39
C GLY A 126 13.67 -12.10 8.59
N SER A 127 12.56 -11.38 8.58
CA SER A 127 12.51 -9.98 9.04
C SER A 127 11.64 -9.87 10.30
N TYR A 128 11.47 -8.67 10.84
CA TYR A 128 10.70 -8.45 12.05
C TYR A 128 9.59 -7.43 11.79
N ALA A 129 8.34 -7.84 11.92
CA ALA A 129 7.18 -6.99 11.77
C ALA A 129 6.47 -6.74 13.10
N VAL A 130 5.92 -5.53 13.26
CA VAL A 130 5.07 -5.15 14.39
C VAL A 130 3.69 -4.78 13.88
N GLY A 131 2.69 -5.56 14.30
CA GLY A 131 1.31 -5.36 13.90
C GLY A 131 0.57 -4.39 14.81
N LEU A 132 0.03 -3.31 14.23
CA LEU A 132 -0.69 -2.24 14.93
C LEU A 132 -2.08 -2.02 14.35
N THR A 133 -2.91 -1.36 15.13
CA THR A 133 -4.15 -0.68 14.78
C THR A 133 -4.01 0.81 15.09
N GLY A 134 -5.01 1.62 14.77
CA GLY A 134 -5.06 3.02 15.19
C GLY A 134 -5.21 3.24 16.70
N LYS A 135 -5.61 2.22 17.46
CA LYS A 135 -5.74 2.30 18.93
C LYS A 135 -4.38 2.25 19.61
N ASP A 136 -3.44 1.50 19.02
CA ASP A 136 -2.11 1.30 19.57
C ASP A 136 -1.32 2.62 19.58
N GLY A 137 -0.96 3.11 20.78
CA GLY A 137 -0.28 4.39 20.94
C GLY A 137 -1.10 5.61 20.47
N LYS A 138 -2.43 5.48 20.35
CA LYS A 138 -3.31 6.50 19.73
C LYS A 138 -2.86 6.87 18.31
N LEU A 139 -2.40 5.88 17.55
CA LEU A 139 -1.85 6.07 16.20
C LEU A 139 -2.85 6.75 15.25
N ILE A 140 -4.12 6.35 15.23
CA ILE A 140 -5.17 6.95 14.39
C ILE A 140 -6.32 7.38 15.28
N GLN A 141 -6.38 8.68 15.54
CA GLN A 141 -7.51 9.30 16.20
C GLN A 141 -8.53 9.76 15.15
N CYS A 142 -9.78 9.35 15.31
CA CYS A 142 -10.88 9.69 14.41
C CYS A 142 -12.10 10.20 15.16
N GLU A 143 -13.05 10.72 14.39
CA GLU A 143 -14.44 10.92 14.83
C GLU A 143 -15.36 10.10 13.93
N ASN A 144 -16.64 10.03 14.30
CA ASN A 144 -17.64 9.48 13.39
C ASN A 144 -17.77 10.37 12.14
N GLU A 145 -17.81 9.74 10.97
CA GLU A 145 -18.17 10.44 9.74
C GLU A 145 -19.60 11.02 9.87
N GLU A 146 -19.83 12.19 9.30
CA GLU A 146 -21.07 12.96 9.49
C GLU A 146 -22.33 12.28 8.89
N ASP A 147 -22.16 11.19 8.14
CA ASP A 147 -23.25 10.38 7.57
C ASP A 147 -23.72 9.32 8.57
N ILE A 148 -24.86 9.58 9.21
CA ILE A 148 -25.47 8.68 10.20
C ILE A 148 -25.78 7.30 9.60
N GLU A 149 -26.05 7.21 8.29
CA GLU A 149 -26.47 5.95 7.66
C GLU A 149 -25.34 4.92 7.55
N ILE A 150 -24.08 5.34 7.65
CA ILE A 150 -22.92 4.44 7.52
C ILE A 150 -22.40 3.92 8.87
N GLY A 151 -22.93 4.39 10.00
CA GLY A 151 -22.65 3.87 11.34
C GLY A 151 -21.25 4.23 11.84
N PHE A 152 -20.48 3.24 12.31
CA PHE A 152 -19.12 3.36 12.84
C PHE A 152 -18.06 3.46 11.75
N VAL A 153 -18.20 4.46 10.87
CA VAL A 153 -17.18 4.80 9.88
C VAL A 153 -16.40 6.03 10.36
N GLY A 154 -15.07 5.95 10.32
CA GLY A 154 -14.21 6.95 10.94
C GLY A 154 -13.64 7.98 9.97
N LYS A 155 -13.73 9.25 10.35
CA LYS A 155 -13.01 10.37 9.71
C LYS A 155 -11.74 10.66 10.50
N ILE A 156 -10.57 10.48 9.87
CA ILE A 156 -9.27 10.70 10.52
C ILE A 156 -9.13 12.18 10.92
N LYS A 157 -8.78 12.44 12.18
CA LYS A 157 -8.49 13.77 12.71
C LYS A 157 -7.02 14.00 12.98
N HIS A 158 -6.35 12.98 13.48
CA HIS A 158 -4.95 13.09 13.87
C HIS A 158 -4.24 11.75 13.74
N ILE A 159 -2.99 11.80 13.26
CA ILE A 159 -2.09 10.66 13.21
C ILE A 159 -0.93 10.87 14.17
N ASN A 160 -0.84 10.04 15.22
CA ASN A 160 0.31 10.05 16.11
C ASN A 160 1.44 9.18 15.56
N THR A 161 2.46 9.80 14.97
CA THR A 161 3.56 9.08 14.33
C THR A 161 4.61 8.49 15.28
N ASN A 162 4.55 8.79 16.58
CA ASN A 162 5.61 8.42 17.52
C ASN A 162 5.88 6.91 17.55
N ILE A 163 4.81 6.10 17.59
CA ILE A 163 4.94 4.64 17.64
C ILE A 163 5.51 4.08 16.32
N ILE A 164 5.08 4.61 15.17
CA ILE A 164 5.60 4.22 13.85
C ILE A 164 7.10 4.54 13.76
N LYS A 165 7.51 5.76 14.12
CA LYS A 165 8.91 6.19 14.07
C LYS A 165 9.78 5.33 14.97
N THR A 166 9.30 4.99 16.16
CA THR A 166 10.01 4.14 17.11
C THR A 166 10.29 2.76 16.53
N ILE A 167 9.26 2.12 15.95
CA ILE A 167 9.34 0.79 15.35
C ILE A 167 10.31 0.79 14.15
N ILE A 168 10.17 1.78 13.26
CA ILE A 168 11.03 1.89 12.07
C ILE A 168 12.49 2.13 12.45
N ASN A 169 12.75 3.00 13.41
CA ASN A 169 14.13 3.29 13.85
C ASN A 169 14.80 2.09 14.52
N ALA A 170 14.00 1.19 15.11
CA ALA A 170 14.49 -0.07 15.65
C ALA A 170 14.63 -1.19 14.58
N GLY A 171 14.38 -0.90 13.31
CA GLY A 171 14.54 -1.83 12.20
C GLY A 171 13.37 -2.78 11.96
N TYR A 172 12.22 -2.54 12.60
CA TYR A 172 11.01 -3.32 12.40
C TYR A 172 10.14 -2.75 11.27
N ILE A 173 9.37 -3.63 10.61
CA ILE A 173 8.39 -3.27 9.57
C ILE A 173 7.02 -3.07 10.25
N PRO A 174 6.44 -1.85 10.27
CA PRO A 174 5.10 -1.64 10.79
C PRO A 174 4.04 -2.20 9.83
N VAL A 175 3.08 -2.95 10.37
CA VAL A 175 1.91 -3.47 9.65
C VAL A 175 0.64 -2.95 10.32
N ILE A 176 -0.09 -2.07 9.66
CA ILE A 176 -1.15 -1.26 10.27
C ILE A 176 -2.51 -1.65 9.66
N ALA A 177 -3.42 -2.11 10.52
CA ALA A 177 -4.82 -2.36 10.18
C ALA A 177 -5.62 -1.04 10.16
N SER A 178 -6.53 -0.89 9.20
CA SER A 178 -7.32 0.33 8.99
C SER A 178 -8.51 0.52 9.97
N ILE A 179 -8.21 0.49 11.26
CA ILE A 179 -9.13 0.80 12.37
C ILE A 179 -8.59 2.00 13.14
N GLY A 180 -9.43 2.98 13.44
CA GLY A 180 -9.10 4.09 14.34
C GLY A 180 -9.97 4.08 15.60
N ALA A 181 -9.69 4.99 16.52
CA ALA A 181 -10.57 5.23 17.65
C ALA A 181 -10.78 6.71 17.94
N ASP A 182 -11.93 7.04 18.55
CA ASP A 182 -12.19 8.36 19.10
C ASP A 182 -11.49 8.55 20.47
N LEU A 183 -11.74 9.71 21.09
CA LEU A 183 -11.18 10.05 22.40
C LEU A 183 -11.70 9.17 23.54
N ASP A 184 -12.88 8.56 23.37
CA ASP A 184 -13.50 7.67 24.35
C ASP A 184 -13.06 6.21 24.14
N GLY A 185 -12.24 5.94 23.11
CA GLY A 185 -11.69 4.63 22.79
C GLY A 185 -12.60 3.76 21.93
N LYS A 186 -13.68 4.33 21.36
CA LYS A 186 -14.60 3.63 20.49
C LYS A 186 -13.97 3.40 19.12
N SER A 187 -14.09 2.18 18.62
CA SER A 187 -13.51 1.78 17.33
C SER A 187 -14.33 2.30 16.14
N TYR A 188 -13.63 2.66 15.07
CA TYR A 188 -14.23 3.05 13.80
C TYR A 188 -13.53 2.36 12.63
N ASN A 189 -14.33 1.93 11.66
CA ASN A 189 -13.86 1.36 10.40
C ASN A 189 -13.43 2.50 9.47
N ILE A 190 -12.19 2.49 8.99
CA ILE A 190 -11.65 3.53 8.13
C ILE A 190 -11.21 2.91 6.82
N ASN A 191 -11.41 3.62 5.70
CA ASN A 191 -10.91 3.18 4.41
C ASN A 191 -9.37 3.07 4.44
N ALA A 192 -8.84 1.90 4.08
CA ALA A 192 -7.40 1.62 4.14
C ALA A 192 -6.56 2.48 3.17
N ASP A 193 -7.12 2.90 2.03
CA ASP A 193 -6.45 3.84 1.13
C ASP A 193 -6.29 5.21 1.85
N THR A 194 -7.35 5.70 2.51
CA THR A 194 -7.32 6.93 3.32
C THR A 194 -6.31 6.86 4.47
N VAL A 195 -6.26 5.74 5.20
CA VAL A 195 -5.26 5.52 6.26
C VAL A 195 -3.84 5.59 5.69
N ALA A 196 -3.59 4.92 4.56
CA ALA A 196 -2.29 4.94 3.90
C ALA A 196 -1.90 6.36 3.47
N GLY A 197 -2.82 7.12 2.88
CA GLY A 197 -2.60 8.53 2.52
C GLY A 197 -2.23 9.39 3.72
N GLU A 198 -3.03 9.39 4.79
CA GLU A 198 -2.76 10.24 5.96
C GLU A 198 -1.49 9.83 6.71
N ILE A 199 -1.15 8.54 6.76
CA ILE A 199 0.13 8.08 7.32
C ILE A 199 1.30 8.55 6.46
N ALA A 200 1.21 8.42 5.13
CA ALA A 200 2.24 8.88 4.20
C ALA A 200 2.52 10.38 4.33
N ILE A 201 1.46 11.18 4.45
CA ILE A 201 1.56 12.61 4.75
C ILE A 201 2.25 12.83 6.10
N SER A 202 1.76 12.18 7.17
CA SER A 202 2.18 12.46 8.54
C SER A 202 3.64 12.05 8.82
N ILE A 203 4.15 11.06 8.09
CA ILE A 203 5.51 10.55 8.22
C ILE A 203 6.49 11.19 7.21
N ASN A 204 6.01 12.10 6.33
CA ASN A 204 6.75 12.63 5.19
C ASN A 204 7.35 11.52 4.32
N ALA A 205 6.52 10.58 3.88
CA ALA A 205 6.97 9.48 3.04
C ALA A 205 7.46 9.98 1.66
N GLU A 206 8.41 9.26 1.09
CA GLU A 206 8.91 9.50 -0.28
C GLU A 206 7.88 9.05 -1.31
N LYS A 207 7.19 7.94 -1.04
CA LYS A 207 6.19 7.35 -1.92
C LYS A 207 4.99 6.82 -1.13
N LEU A 208 3.82 6.98 -1.70
CA LEU A 208 2.61 6.21 -1.38
C LEU A 208 2.36 5.22 -2.54
N ILE A 209 2.26 3.93 -2.25
CA ILE A 209 1.97 2.91 -3.25
C ILE A 209 0.66 2.22 -2.89
N LEU A 210 -0.33 2.30 -3.77
CA LEU A 210 -1.63 1.63 -3.63
C LEU A 210 -1.64 0.39 -4.53
N LEU A 211 -1.55 -0.79 -3.92
CA LEU A 211 -1.73 -2.06 -4.63
C LEU A 211 -3.22 -2.27 -4.92
N THR A 212 -3.56 -2.45 -6.18
CA THR A 212 -4.92 -2.63 -6.67
C THR A 212 -5.04 -3.82 -7.61
N ASN A 213 -6.26 -4.18 -7.99
CA ASN A 213 -6.56 -5.28 -8.92
C ASN A 213 -6.69 -4.80 -10.39
N THR A 214 -6.08 -3.67 -10.72
CA THR A 214 -6.09 -3.03 -12.04
C THR A 214 -4.65 -2.66 -12.41
N ALA A 215 -4.34 -2.58 -13.71
CA ALA A 215 -3.01 -2.19 -14.19
C ALA A 215 -2.56 -0.81 -13.64
N GLY A 216 -3.51 0.11 -13.52
CA GLY A 216 -3.31 1.48 -13.07
C GLY A 216 -4.50 2.32 -13.53
N ILE A 217 -4.25 3.55 -13.98
CA ILE A 217 -5.22 4.42 -14.64
C ILE A 217 -5.09 4.20 -16.16
N LEU A 218 -6.18 3.77 -16.79
CA LEU A 218 -6.28 3.51 -18.22
C LEU A 218 -7.01 4.66 -18.92
N ASN A 219 -6.60 5.02 -20.13
CA ASN A 219 -7.37 5.96 -20.97
C ASN A 219 -8.66 5.31 -21.50
N ASP A 220 -8.62 4.00 -21.76
CA ASP A 220 -9.76 3.13 -22.04
C ASP A 220 -9.78 1.98 -21.04
N ILE A 221 -10.83 1.92 -20.21
CA ILE A 221 -10.97 0.91 -19.15
C ILE A 221 -11.00 -0.54 -19.66
N ASN A 222 -11.31 -0.73 -20.95
CA ASN A 222 -11.37 -2.06 -21.57
C ASN A 222 -10.06 -2.45 -22.26
N ASN A 223 -9.06 -1.55 -22.29
CA ASN A 223 -7.79 -1.79 -22.96
C ASN A 223 -6.59 -1.46 -22.06
N ASN A 224 -5.92 -2.50 -21.56
CA ASN A 224 -4.74 -2.37 -20.70
C ASN A 224 -3.54 -1.69 -21.40
N ASP A 225 -3.48 -1.71 -22.73
CA ASP A 225 -2.41 -1.05 -23.49
C ASP A 225 -2.51 0.48 -23.41
N THR A 226 -3.62 0.99 -22.90
CA THR A 226 -3.86 2.41 -22.69
C THR A 226 -3.48 2.90 -21.29
N LEU A 227 -2.65 2.12 -20.58
CA LEU A 227 -2.10 2.50 -19.27
C LEU A 227 -1.34 3.81 -19.35
N ILE A 228 -1.79 4.78 -18.55
CA ILE A 228 -1.13 6.07 -18.43
C ILE A 228 -0.07 5.96 -17.34
N ARG A 229 1.21 6.02 -17.74
CA ARG A 229 2.36 5.80 -16.85
C ARG A 229 2.59 6.93 -15.86
N GLN A 230 2.33 8.17 -16.27
CA GLN A 230 2.52 9.33 -15.43
C GLN A 230 1.38 10.34 -15.63
N LEU A 231 0.87 10.88 -14.52
CA LEU A 231 -0.21 11.85 -14.48
C LEU A 231 0.10 12.94 -13.44
N ASN A 232 -0.22 14.19 -13.77
CA ASN A 232 -0.30 15.24 -12.77
C ASN A 232 -1.73 15.40 -12.22
N ILE A 233 -1.91 16.30 -11.24
CA ILE A 233 -3.23 16.52 -10.61
C ILE A 233 -4.28 17.03 -11.60
N GLU A 234 -3.88 17.81 -12.61
CA GLU A 234 -4.79 18.38 -13.61
C GLU A 234 -5.26 17.30 -14.59
N ASP A 235 -4.35 16.46 -15.08
CA ASP A 235 -4.66 15.31 -15.94
C ASP A 235 -5.72 14.42 -15.29
N ILE A 236 -5.51 14.12 -14.01
CA ILE A 236 -6.44 13.30 -13.21
C ILE A 236 -7.82 13.94 -13.13
N LYS A 237 -7.90 15.24 -12.84
CA LYS A 237 -9.19 15.96 -12.76
C LYS A 237 -9.92 15.94 -14.11
N SER A 238 -9.19 16.06 -15.22
CA SER A 238 -9.75 15.91 -16.57
C SER A 238 -10.33 14.50 -16.76
N LEU A 239 -9.56 13.46 -16.45
CA LEU A 239 -9.99 12.06 -16.61
C LEU A 239 -11.21 11.70 -15.75
N ILE A 240 -11.36 12.31 -14.56
CA ILE A 240 -12.57 12.18 -13.74
C ILE A 240 -13.77 12.84 -14.43
N THR A 241 -13.58 14.06 -14.95
CA THR A 241 -14.63 14.83 -15.64
C THR A 241 -15.08 14.14 -16.92
N GLU A 242 -14.14 13.55 -17.67
CA GLU A 242 -14.37 12.72 -18.86
C GLU A 242 -14.95 11.33 -18.53
N ARG A 243 -15.15 11.00 -17.24
CA ARG A 243 -15.64 9.69 -16.75
C ARG A 243 -14.77 8.49 -17.13
N LYS A 244 -13.51 8.70 -17.52
CA LYS A 244 -12.51 7.64 -17.72
C LYS A 244 -12.06 7.03 -16.40
N ILE A 245 -12.00 7.85 -15.35
CA ILE A 245 -11.85 7.36 -13.96
C ILE A 245 -13.23 7.27 -13.33
N SER A 246 -13.63 6.05 -12.93
CA SER A 246 -14.95 5.80 -12.35
C SER A 246 -14.93 4.75 -11.23
N GLY A 247 -16.05 4.63 -10.53
CA GLY A 247 -16.27 3.61 -9.49
C GLY A 247 -15.22 3.66 -8.37
N GLY A 248 -14.67 2.48 -8.02
CA GLY A 248 -13.69 2.34 -6.95
C GLY A 248 -12.33 3.00 -7.20
N MET A 249 -12.06 3.48 -8.41
CA MET A 249 -10.82 4.21 -8.71
C MET A 249 -10.87 5.66 -8.22
N ILE A 250 -12.06 6.29 -8.21
CA ILE A 250 -12.24 7.67 -7.72
C ILE A 250 -11.70 7.86 -6.30
N PRO A 251 -12.08 7.05 -5.28
CA PRO A 251 -11.56 7.25 -3.93
C PRO A 251 -10.04 7.03 -3.83
N LYS A 252 -9.46 6.11 -4.62
CA LYS A 252 -8.00 5.89 -4.66
C LYS A 252 -7.25 7.11 -5.17
N VAL A 253 -7.73 7.63 -6.28
CA VAL A 253 -7.15 8.79 -6.94
C VAL A 253 -7.31 10.05 -6.10
N ASN A 254 -8.47 10.25 -5.46
CA ASN A 254 -8.68 11.35 -4.52
C ASN A 254 -7.74 11.27 -3.31
N CYS A 255 -7.47 10.06 -2.81
CA CYS A 255 -6.47 9.85 -1.76
C CYS A 255 -5.07 10.27 -2.23
N CYS A 256 -4.65 9.86 -3.43
CA CYS A 256 -3.37 10.26 -4.01
C CYS A 256 -3.29 11.78 -4.20
N ILE A 257 -4.31 12.42 -4.79
CA ILE A 257 -4.36 13.88 -4.97
C ILE A 257 -4.17 14.59 -3.63
N ARG A 258 -4.88 14.15 -2.59
CA ARG A 258 -4.79 14.74 -1.25
C ARG A 258 -3.39 14.60 -0.66
N ALA A 259 -2.74 13.45 -0.82
CA ALA A 259 -1.38 13.24 -0.36
C ALA A 259 -0.38 14.13 -1.09
N LEU A 260 -0.46 14.21 -2.43
CA LEU A 260 0.38 15.07 -3.26
C LEU A 260 0.19 16.55 -2.92
N ALA A 261 -1.05 17.00 -2.74
CA ALA A 261 -1.36 18.38 -2.36
C ALA A 261 -0.78 18.78 -0.99
N LYS A 262 -0.52 17.80 -0.11
CA LYS A 262 0.13 18.01 1.20
C LYS A 262 1.65 17.77 1.16
N GLY A 263 2.24 17.68 -0.03
CA GLY A 263 3.70 17.66 -0.20
C GLY A 263 4.31 16.27 -0.37
N LEU A 264 3.52 15.21 -0.52
CA LEU A 264 4.05 13.90 -0.90
C LEU A 264 4.71 13.98 -2.29
N PRO A 265 5.94 13.48 -2.49
CA PRO A 265 6.63 13.60 -3.79
C PRO A 265 5.94 12.85 -4.94
N ALA A 266 5.51 11.62 -4.68
CA ALA A 266 4.84 10.77 -5.66
C ALA A 266 3.87 9.78 -5.01
N ALA A 267 2.75 9.52 -5.68
CA ALA A 267 1.82 8.45 -5.35
C ALA A 267 1.71 7.47 -6.53
N HIS A 268 1.50 6.19 -6.27
CA HIS A 268 1.54 5.14 -7.28
C HIS A 268 0.30 4.27 -7.15
N ILE A 269 -0.35 3.98 -8.26
CA ILE A 269 -1.45 3.00 -8.33
C ILE A 269 -1.00 1.89 -9.25
N ILE A 270 -0.75 0.71 -8.68
CA ILE A 270 -0.10 -0.40 -9.39
C ILE A 270 -0.85 -1.72 -9.21
N ASP A 271 -0.65 -2.63 -10.16
CA ASP A 271 -1.30 -3.94 -10.13
C ASP A 271 -0.62 -4.90 -9.15
N GLY A 272 -1.28 -5.17 -8.02
CA GLY A 272 -0.80 -6.13 -7.04
C GLY A 272 -0.95 -7.60 -7.46
N ARG A 273 -1.51 -7.88 -8.65
CA ARG A 273 -1.59 -9.25 -9.20
C ARG A 273 -0.32 -9.67 -9.94
N VAL A 274 0.57 -8.72 -10.22
CA VAL A 274 1.87 -8.98 -10.83
C VAL A 274 2.86 -9.44 -9.75
N PHE A 275 3.58 -10.53 -10.02
CA PHE A 275 4.66 -10.97 -9.13
C PHE A 275 5.76 -9.92 -9.07
N HIS A 276 6.26 -9.66 -7.87
CA HIS A 276 7.27 -8.64 -7.62
C HIS A 276 6.86 -7.20 -7.97
N ALA A 277 5.55 -6.90 -7.90
CA ALA A 277 4.98 -5.60 -8.26
C ALA A 277 5.69 -4.41 -7.59
N LEU A 278 6.07 -4.53 -6.32
CA LEU A 278 6.74 -3.44 -5.61
C LEU A 278 8.17 -3.22 -6.10
N LEU A 279 8.91 -4.31 -6.35
CA LEU A 279 10.29 -4.22 -6.86
C LEU A 279 10.30 -3.69 -8.29
N LEU A 280 9.36 -4.13 -9.12
CA LEU A 280 9.21 -3.61 -10.48
C LEU A 280 8.91 -2.10 -10.45
N GLU A 281 8.06 -1.62 -9.55
CA GLU A 281 7.75 -0.19 -9.45
C GLU A 281 8.91 0.65 -8.90
N ILE A 282 9.71 0.13 -7.98
CA ILE A 282 10.75 0.90 -7.29
C ILE A 282 12.10 0.82 -8.00
N PHE A 283 12.44 -0.33 -8.59
CA PHE A 283 13.76 -0.64 -9.15
C PHE A 283 13.76 -0.78 -10.68
N THR A 284 12.76 -0.23 -11.37
CA THR A 284 12.77 -0.11 -12.85
C THR A 284 12.25 1.26 -13.30
N ASP A 285 12.69 1.72 -14.47
CA ASP A 285 12.32 3.05 -14.98
C ASP A 285 10.88 3.13 -15.49
N GLN A 286 10.37 2.05 -16.09
CA GLN A 286 9.03 2.06 -16.66
C GLN A 286 7.93 2.04 -15.60
N GLY A 287 8.22 1.49 -14.41
CA GLY A 287 7.20 1.10 -13.45
C GLY A 287 6.19 0.13 -14.04
N ILE A 288 5.21 -0.30 -13.25
CA ILE A 288 4.15 -1.22 -13.72
C ILE A 288 2.75 -0.63 -13.69
N GLY A 289 2.59 0.55 -13.11
CA GLY A 289 1.30 1.22 -13.04
C GLY A 289 1.35 2.70 -13.40
N SER A 290 0.52 3.47 -12.70
CA SER A 290 0.41 4.92 -12.89
C SER A 290 1.08 5.65 -11.72
N MET A 291 2.10 6.45 -12.04
CA MET A 291 2.72 7.39 -11.13
C MET A 291 1.99 8.74 -11.19
N LEU A 292 1.56 9.22 -10.04
CA LEU A 292 0.89 10.50 -9.87
C LEU A 292 1.87 11.46 -9.17
N VAL A 293 2.04 12.64 -9.74
CA VAL A 293 2.94 13.68 -9.22
C VAL A 293 2.25 15.04 -9.18
N ASN A 294 2.84 15.99 -8.45
CA ASN A 294 2.42 17.38 -8.55
C ASN A 294 2.98 18.00 -9.84
N SER A 295 2.31 19.00 -10.43
CA SER A 295 2.68 19.60 -11.72
C SER A 295 4.10 20.20 -11.73
N SER A 296 4.61 20.63 -10.58
CA SER A 296 5.99 21.12 -10.42
C SER A 296 7.08 20.05 -10.53
N ASN A 297 6.74 18.77 -10.31
CA ASN A 297 7.69 17.65 -10.33
C ASN A 297 7.77 16.93 -11.68
N GLN A 298 6.94 17.30 -12.66
CA GLN A 298 6.93 16.68 -14.00
C GLN A 298 8.25 16.87 -14.75
N CYS A 299 8.98 17.97 -14.50
CA CYS A 299 10.24 18.29 -15.19
C CYS A 299 11.50 17.58 -14.66
N ILE A 300 11.42 16.85 -13.55
CA ILE A 300 12.62 16.29 -12.89
C ILE A 300 12.92 14.85 -13.35
N ASN A 301 11.90 14.07 -13.73
CA ASN A 301 12.06 12.65 -14.11
C ASN A 301 12.13 12.38 -15.62
N SER A 302 12.05 13.39 -16.49
CA SER A 302 12.21 13.22 -17.95
C SER A 302 13.66 13.32 -18.44
N LYS A 303 14.60 13.48 -17.51
CA LYS A 303 16.05 13.47 -17.78
C LYS A 303 16.69 12.50 -16.80
N HIS A 304 16.64 11.20 -17.07
CA HIS A 304 17.68 10.21 -16.76
C HIS A 304 17.25 8.86 -17.35
#